data_AF-A0A2A8S847-F1
#
_entry.id   AF-A0A2A8S847-F1
#
_cell.length_a   1.000
_cell.length_b   1.000
_cell.length_c   1.000
_cell.angle_alpha   90.00
_cell.angle_beta   90.00
_cell.angle_gamma   90.00
#
_symmetry.space_group_name_H-M   'P 1'
#
loop_
_entity.id
_entity.type
_entity.pdbx_description
1 polymer ?
#
loop_
_entity_poly.entity_id
_entity_poly.type
_entity_poly.pdbx_seq_one_letter_code
_entity_poly.pdbx_strand_id
1 'polypeptide(L)' 'MKKQPNYNKKSNIKKLNTEENAIYSDPKDASNMQPVPQPKDYDEIEY' A
#
# COMPACT_ATOMS: atom_id res chain seq x y z
N MET A 1 43.98 2.28 -10.06
CA MET A 1 43.08 1.31 -9.40
C MET A 1 41.75 1.99 -9.12
N LYS A 2 40.65 1.54 -9.73
CA LYS A 2 39.33 2.16 -9.56
C LYS A 2 38.75 1.74 -8.20
N LYS A 3 38.43 2.72 -7.34
CA LYS A 3 37.84 2.48 -6.01
C LYS A 3 36.46 1.84 -6.20
N GLN A 4 36.31 0.60 -5.74
CA GLN A 4 35.04 -0.12 -5.78
C GLN A 4 34.02 0.59 -4.88
N PRO A 5 32.78 0.82 -5.34
CA PRO A 5 31.75 1.42 -4.49
C PRO A 5 31.43 0.47 -3.34
N ASN A 6 31.53 0.98 -2.11
CA ASN A 6 31.34 0.22 -0.89
C ASN A 6 29.83 -0.05 -0.72
N TYR A 7 29.34 -1.18 -1.23
CA TYR A 7 27.93 -1.62 -1.14
C TYR A 7 27.51 -2.06 0.28
N ASN A 8 28.19 -1.59 1.32
CA ASN A 8 27.93 -2.01 2.70
C ASN A 8 26.80 -1.19 3.37
N LYS A 9 25.79 -0.80 2.58
CA LYS A 9 24.55 -0.26 3.12
C LYS A 9 23.74 -1.46 3.60
N LYS A 10 23.96 -1.86 4.86
CA LYS A 10 23.16 -2.88 5.55
C LYS A 10 21.70 -2.51 5.39
N SER A 11 21.05 -3.10 4.40
CA SER A 11 19.62 -2.95 4.20
C SER A 11 19.00 -3.61 5.42
N ASN A 12 18.43 -2.81 6.30
CA ASN A 12 17.66 -3.29 7.44
C ASN A 12 16.33 -3.83 6.89
N ILE A 13 16.43 -4.89 6.08
CA ILE A 13 15.30 -5.64 5.57
C ILE A 13 14.83 -6.42 6.79
N LYS A 14 13.94 -5.79 7.57
CA LYS A 14 13.08 -6.55 8.47
C LYS A 14 12.53 -7.68 7.61
N LYS A 15 12.84 -8.93 7.97
CA LYS A 15 12.24 -10.10 7.34
C LYS A 15 10.74 -9.95 7.57
N LEU A 16 10.05 -9.38 6.58
CA LEU A 16 8.60 -9.43 6.50
C LEU A 16 8.34 -10.90 6.22
N ASN A 17 7.98 -11.64 7.26
CA ASN A 17 7.48 -12.99 7.12
C ASN A 17 6.12 -12.85 6.43
N THR A 18 6.13 -12.74 5.10
CA THR A 18 4.96 -12.46 4.27
C THR A 18 3.89 -13.55 4.46
N GLU A 19 4.34 -14.76 4.78
CA GLU A 19 3.49 -15.94 5.00
C GLU A 19 2.75 -15.88 6.35
N GLU A 20 3.39 -15.38 7.42
CA GLU A 20 2.78 -15.25 8.75
C GLU A 20 1.75 -14.12 8.80
N ASN A 21 1.88 -13.13 7.92
CA ASN A 21 0.96 -11.98 7.83
C ASN A 21 -0.10 -12.14 6.74
N ALA A 22 -0.24 -13.33 6.16
CA ALA A 22 -1.29 -13.60 5.19
C ALA A 22 -2.65 -13.64 5.91
N ILE A 23 -3.39 -12.54 5.82
CA ILE A 23 -4.77 -12.47 6.32
C ILE A 23 -5.69 -12.92 5.19
N TYR A 24 -6.51 -13.95 5.46
CA TYR A 24 -7.58 -14.34 4.54
C TYR A 24 -8.66 -13.26 4.57
N SER A 25 -8.88 -12.59 3.43
CA SER A 25 -10.03 -11.70 3.24
C SER A 25 -11.20 -12.49 2.66
N ASP A 26 -12.33 -12.51 3.35
CA ASP A 26 -13.58 -13.03 2.77
C ASP A 26 -14.05 -12.03 1.70
N PRO A 27 -14.24 -12.44 0.43
CA PRO A 27 -14.73 -11.55 -0.61
C PRO A 27 -16.15 -11.02 -0.36
N LYS A 28 -16.92 -11.62 0.56
CA LYS A 28 -18.24 -11.15 1.00
C LYS A 28 -18.17 -10.21 2.20
N ASP A 29 -17.01 -10.09 2.84
CA ASP A 29 -16.81 -9.24 3.98
C ASP A 29 -16.59 -7.80 3.53
N ALA A 30 -17.70 -7.05 3.53
CA ALA A 30 -17.71 -5.63 3.19
C ALA A 30 -16.87 -4.77 4.15
N SER A 31 -16.50 -5.27 5.34
CA SER A 31 -15.69 -4.52 6.31
C SER A 31 -14.23 -4.37 5.87
N ASN A 32 -13.75 -5.30 5.04
CA ASN A 32 -12.41 -5.29 4.47
C ASN A 32 -12.35 -4.61 3.08
N MET A 33 -13.48 -4.10 2.58
CA MET A 33 -13.52 -3.41 1.29
C MET A 33 -13.12 -1.94 1.44
N GLN A 34 -12.32 -1.43 0.50
CA GLN A 34 -12.07 0.00 0.41
C GLN A 34 -13.37 0.71 -0.02
N PRO A 35 -13.77 1.80 0.66
CA PRO A 35 -14.97 2.53 0.28
C PRO A 35 -14.77 3.16 -1.10
N VAL A 36 -15.81 3.06 -1.94
CA VAL A 36 -15.83 3.75 -3.23
C VAL A 36 -16.11 5.23 -2.97
N PRO A 37 -15.31 6.16 -3.52
CA PRO A 37 -15.58 7.59 -3.37
C PRO A 37 -16.95 7.91 -3.97
N GLN A 38 -17.78 8.62 -3.20
CA GLN A 38 -19.08 9.08 -3.69
C GLN A 38 -18.85 10.16 -4.75
N PRO A 39 -19.67 10.19 -5.83
CA PRO A 39 -19.71 11.33 -6.71
C PRO A 39 -19.92 12.60 -5.89
N LYS A 40 -19.21 13.67 -6.24
CA LYS A 40 -19.52 14.97 -5.67
C LYS A 40 -20.81 15.44 -6.33
N ASP A 41 -21.82 15.70 -5.52
CA ASP A 41 -22.93 16.53 -5.95
C ASP A 41 -22.34 17.93 -6.16
N TYR A 42 -22.15 18.31 -7.41
CA TYR A 42 -21.76 19.67 -7.74
C TYR A 42 -23.01 20.53 -7.64
N ASP A 43 -23.00 21.52 -6.76
CA ASP A 43 -24.01 22.57 -6.77
C ASP A 43 -23.98 23.26 -8.15
N GLU A 44 -25.17 23.46 -8.72
CA GLU A 44 -25.34 24.17 -9.98
C GLU A 44 -24.83 25.61 -9.78
N ILE A 45 -23.65 25.89 -10.29
CA ILE A 45 -23.05 27.23 -10.22
C ILE A 45 -23.77 28.14 -11.23
N GLU A 46 -24.49 29.14 -10.71
CA GLU A 46 -25.02 30.24 -11.51
C GLU A 46 -23.87 31.09 -12.08
N TYR A 47 -23.93 31.39 -13.38
CA TYR A 47 -22.91 32.14 -14.13
C TYR A 47 -23.18 33.65 -14.16
#